data_AF-A0A523S5R4-F1
#
_entry.id   AF-A0A523S5R4-F1
#
_cell.length_a   1.000
_cell.length_b   1.000
_cell.length_c   1.000
_cell.angle_alpha   90.00
_cell.angle_beta   90.00
_cell.angle_gamma   90.00
#
_symmetry.space_group_name_H-M   'P 1'
#
loop_
_entity.id
_entity.type
_entity.pdbx_description
1 polymer ?
#
loop_
_entity_poly.entity_id
_entity_poly.type
_entity_poly.pdbx_seq_one_letter_code
_entity_poly.pdbx_strand_id
1 'polypeptide(L)'
;VAVERKEMGDFIQSMIDGRLFDQLVALRSAYRRPVLIMEGEQLIGLRAVNPAAIYGALASIAIRVQVPIIWTRNAEETAIVLYRMAHLEQIGAKKTLRTRSGETMGTDAKALEYILSGFPGVDTVISRAILAEFGTLDKVFSAEEKELQRVSGVGKKIASRIRRLLTTKHPDHSKNREEDS
;
A
#
# COMPACT_ATOMS: atom_id res chain seq x y z
N VAL A 1 6.84 -5.14 16.33
CA VAL A 1 7.91 -5.00 15.30
C VAL A 1 9.13 -5.78 15.75
N ALA A 2 9.90 -6.34 14.82
CA ALA A 2 11.22 -6.91 15.12
C ALA A 2 12.28 -6.25 14.24
N VAL A 3 13.48 -6.05 14.80
CA VAL A 3 14.57 -5.35 14.13
C VAL A 3 15.82 -6.21 14.15
N GLU A 4 16.40 -6.44 12.98
CA GLU A 4 17.76 -6.97 12.82
C GLU A 4 18.70 -5.80 12.58
N ARG A 5 19.69 -5.59 13.44
CA ARG A 5 20.75 -4.58 13.23
C ARG A 5 22.01 -5.28 12.72
N LYS A 6 22.54 -4.82 11.59
CA LYS A 6 23.82 -5.27 11.06
C LYS A 6 24.72 -4.09 10.77
N GLU A 7 25.98 -4.20 11.18
CA GLU A 7 27.02 -3.31 10.70
C GLU A 7 27.37 -3.66 9.25
N MET A 8 27.86 -2.71 8.45
CA MET A 8 28.19 -2.94 7.04
C MET A 8 29.14 -4.13 6.84
N GLY A 9 30.16 -4.27 7.70
CA GLY A 9 31.09 -5.41 7.64
C GLY A 9 30.41 -6.77 7.87
N ASP A 10 29.51 -6.83 8.84
CA ASP A 10 28.74 -8.04 9.16
C ASP A 10 27.69 -8.36 8.10
N PHE A 11 27.07 -7.34 7.51
CA PHE A 11 26.18 -7.50 6.37
C PHE A 11 26.93 -8.19 5.21
N ILE A 12 28.09 -7.64 4.82
CA ILE A 12 28.92 -8.23 3.78
C ILE A 12 29.35 -9.65 4.15
N GLN A 13 29.78 -9.89 5.39
CA GLN A 13 30.18 -11.22 5.81
C GLN A 13 29.03 -12.22 5.74
N SER A 14 27.85 -11.86 6.24
CA SER A 14 26.67 -12.73 6.21
C SER A 14 26.19 -13.02 4.79
N MET A 15 26.39 -12.08 3.85
CA MET A 15 26.13 -12.29 2.42
C MET A 15 27.11 -13.31 1.82
N ILE A 16 28.41 -13.19 2.13
CA ILE A 16 29.44 -14.13 1.68
C ILE A 16 29.19 -15.53 2.26
N ASP A 17 28.85 -15.60 3.55
CA ASP A 17 28.55 -16.85 4.25
C ASP A 17 27.22 -17.50 3.81
N GLY A 18 26.42 -16.82 2.97
CA GLY A 18 25.09 -17.27 2.52
C GLY A 18 23.97 -17.15 3.57
N ARG A 19 24.30 -16.92 4.84
CA ARG A 19 23.33 -16.87 5.96
C ARG A 19 22.44 -15.63 6.01
N LEU A 20 22.78 -14.56 5.27
CA LEU A 20 22.00 -13.31 5.29
C LEU A 20 20.53 -13.53 4.94
N PHE A 21 20.25 -14.29 3.89
CA PHE A 21 18.89 -14.51 3.42
C PHE A 21 18.10 -15.39 4.39
N ASP A 22 18.71 -16.44 4.94
CA ASP A 22 18.07 -17.32 5.91
C ASP A 22 17.64 -16.55 7.16
N GLN A 23 18.51 -15.66 7.66
CA GLN A 23 18.20 -14.79 8.81
C GLN A 23 17.01 -13.86 8.51
N LEU A 24 16.99 -13.23 7.34
CA LEU A 24 15.91 -12.30 6.97
C LEU A 24 14.60 -13.00 6.67
N VAL A 25 14.63 -14.19 6.06
CA VAL A 25 13.44 -15.02 5.83
C VAL A 25 12.87 -15.52 7.15
N ALA A 26 13.72 -15.96 8.09
CA ALA A 26 13.30 -16.35 9.43
C ALA A 26 12.67 -15.16 10.18
N LEU A 27 13.30 -13.98 10.13
CA LEU A 27 12.76 -12.76 10.73
C LEU A 27 11.39 -12.39 10.17
N ARG A 28 11.23 -12.45 8.84
CA ARG A 28 9.94 -12.18 8.17
C ARG A 28 8.87 -13.20 8.54
N SER A 29 9.24 -14.46 8.66
CA SER A 29 8.30 -15.54 9.00
C SER A 29 7.84 -15.45 10.46
N ALA A 30 8.72 -15.04 11.37
CA ALA A 30 8.42 -14.94 12.80
C ALA A 30 7.67 -13.66 13.19
N TYR A 31 7.83 -12.57 12.44
CA TYR A 31 7.31 -11.26 12.83
C TYR A 31 6.55 -10.57 11.71
N ARG A 32 5.34 -10.08 12.02
CA ARG A 32 4.47 -9.35 11.07
C ARG A 32 5.11 -8.09 10.46
N ARG A 33 6.04 -7.46 11.19
CA ARG A 33 6.70 -6.20 10.81
C ARG A 33 8.20 -6.31 11.06
N PRO A 34 8.96 -6.99 10.19
CA PRO A 34 10.41 -7.09 10.27
C PRO A 34 11.05 -5.82 9.70
N VAL A 35 12.20 -5.40 10.22
CA VAL A 35 13.01 -4.31 9.67
C VAL A 35 14.49 -4.68 9.78
N LEU A 36 15.27 -4.41 8.75
CA LEU A 36 16.73 -4.47 8.79
C LEU A 36 17.26 -3.04 8.98
N ILE A 37 18.05 -2.82 10.02
CA ILE A 37 18.87 -1.61 10.18
C ILE A 37 20.28 -1.93 9.72
N MET A 38 20.77 -1.18 8.74
CA MET A 38 22.17 -1.21 8.34
C MET A 38 22.90 -0.01 8.94
N GLU A 39 23.98 -0.29 9.67
CA GLU A 39 24.76 0.71 10.40
C GLU A 39 26.18 0.86 9.82
N GLY A 40 26.54 2.10 9.48
CA GLY A 40 27.81 2.51 8.90
C GLY A 40 27.64 3.39 7.66
N GLU A 41 28.68 4.08 7.21
CA GLU A 41 28.58 4.99 6.06
C GLU A 41 28.98 4.36 4.72
N GLN A 42 29.84 3.34 4.76
CA GLN A 42 30.47 2.80 3.57
C GLN A 42 30.20 1.30 3.43
N LEU A 43 29.43 0.94 2.40
CA LEU A 43 29.19 -0.46 2.04
C LEU A 43 30.10 -0.93 0.90
N ILE A 44 30.48 -0.01 0.00
CA ILE A 44 31.32 -0.29 -1.18
C ILE A 44 32.80 -0.13 -0.80
N GLY A 45 33.64 -1.06 -1.26
CA GLY A 45 35.07 -1.07 -0.95
C GLY A 45 35.41 -1.91 0.28
N LEU A 46 34.40 -2.40 1.01
CA LEU A 46 34.61 -3.40 2.05
C LEU A 46 34.93 -4.77 1.43
N ARG A 47 36.04 -5.37 1.88
CA ARG A 47 36.45 -6.76 1.59
C ARG A 47 36.52 -7.14 0.11
N ALA A 48 36.80 -6.17 -0.77
CA ALA A 48 36.92 -6.37 -2.23
C ALA A 48 35.72 -7.07 -2.89
N VAL A 49 34.52 -6.94 -2.30
CA VAL A 49 33.30 -7.53 -2.87
C VAL A 49 32.85 -6.72 -4.07
N ASN A 50 32.46 -7.42 -5.14
CA ASN A 50 31.94 -6.78 -6.34
C ASN A 50 30.67 -5.96 -6.00
N PRO A 51 30.61 -4.66 -6.33
CA PRO A 51 29.42 -3.83 -6.07
C PRO A 51 28.13 -4.42 -6.64
N ALA A 52 28.18 -5.12 -7.77
CA ALA A 52 27.02 -5.77 -8.36
C ALA A 52 26.42 -6.86 -7.45
N ALA A 53 27.25 -7.59 -6.69
CA ALA A 53 26.76 -8.59 -5.74
C ALA A 53 26.05 -7.91 -4.55
N ILE A 54 26.63 -6.81 -4.06
CA ILE A 54 26.04 -6.01 -2.97
C ILE A 54 24.67 -5.46 -3.39
N TYR A 55 24.61 -4.79 -4.54
CA TYR A 55 23.35 -4.25 -5.05
C TYR A 55 22.34 -5.33 -5.41
N GLY A 56 22.79 -6.48 -5.92
CA GLY A 56 21.96 -7.65 -6.14
C GLY A 56 21.33 -8.16 -4.85
N ALA A 57 22.10 -8.22 -3.76
CA ALA A 57 21.59 -8.60 -2.45
C ALA A 57 20.56 -7.59 -1.93
N LEU A 58 20.86 -6.29 -1.97
CA LEU A 58 19.92 -5.23 -1.55
C LEU A 58 18.61 -5.26 -2.36
N ALA A 59 18.71 -5.42 -3.68
CA ALA A 59 17.55 -5.55 -4.56
C ALA A 59 16.73 -6.81 -4.25
N SER A 60 17.40 -7.94 -3.98
CA SER A 60 16.73 -9.18 -3.57
C SER A 60 16.01 -9.02 -2.24
N ILE A 61 16.62 -8.35 -1.26
CA ILE A 61 15.99 -8.04 0.03
C ILE A 61 14.73 -7.19 -0.17
N ALA A 62 14.82 -6.15 -1.00
CA ALA A 62 13.68 -5.25 -1.25
C ALA A 62 12.54 -5.94 -2.02
N ILE A 63 12.84 -6.72 -3.05
CA ILE A 63 11.85 -7.24 -3.99
C ILE A 63 11.33 -8.63 -3.58
N ARG A 64 12.24 -9.55 -3.20
CA ARG A 64 11.90 -10.95 -2.93
C ARG A 64 11.63 -11.18 -1.45
N VAL A 65 12.59 -10.78 -0.61
CA VAL A 65 12.47 -10.97 0.85
C VAL A 65 11.48 -9.97 1.45
N GLN A 66 11.29 -8.80 0.83
CA GLN A 66 10.36 -7.75 1.24
C GLN A 66 10.54 -7.32 2.70
N VAL A 67 11.80 -7.14 3.12
CA VAL A 67 12.15 -6.57 4.43
C VAL A 67 12.60 -5.11 4.21
N PRO A 68 11.93 -4.13 4.84
CA PRO A 68 12.35 -2.74 4.80
C PRO A 68 13.77 -2.56 5.37
N ILE A 69 14.55 -1.69 4.72
CA ILE A 69 15.91 -1.36 5.13
C ILE A 69 15.93 0.08 5.62
N ILE A 70 16.46 0.31 6.82
CA ILE A 70 16.77 1.65 7.34
C ILE A 70 18.28 1.77 7.45
N TRP A 71 18.83 2.87 6.94
CA TRP A 71 20.27 3.14 6.99
C TRP A 71 20.59 4.12 8.11
N THR A 72 21.67 3.87 8.83
CA THR A 72 22.16 4.69 9.94
C THR A 72 23.68 4.80 9.84
N ARG A 73 24.25 5.94 10.21
CA ARG A 73 25.70 6.18 10.10
C ARG A 73 26.48 5.54 11.23
N ASN A 74 25.89 5.46 12.42
CA ASN A 74 26.52 4.98 13.64
C ASN A 74 25.47 4.53 14.68
N ALA A 75 25.96 3.99 15.80
CA ALA A 75 25.12 3.47 16.88
C ALA A 75 24.21 4.53 17.53
N GLU A 76 24.60 5.81 17.54
CA GLU A 76 23.76 6.89 18.07
C GLU A 76 22.52 7.08 17.20
N GLU A 77 22.68 7.13 15.88
CA GLU A 77 21.56 7.17 14.94
C GLU A 77 20.69 5.91 15.01
N THR A 78 21.32 4.74 15.11
CA THR A 78 20.61 3.47 15.35
C THR A 78 19.73 3.55 16.59
N ALA A 79 20.25 4.06 17.70
CA ALA A 79 19.48 4.22 18.94
C ALA A 79 18.30 5.17 18.76
N ILE A 80 18.48 6.29 18.05
CA ILE A 80 17.40 7.24 17.73
C ILE A 80 16.32 6.55 16.89
N VAL A 81 16.70 5.82 15.85
CA VAL A 81 15.75 5.08 14.99
C VAL A 81 14.97 4.05 15.80
N LEU A 82 15.66 3.22 16.60
CA LEU A 82 15.03 2.23 17.46
C LEU A 82 14.05 2.86 18.45
N TYR A 83 14.44 3.95 19.10
CA TYR A 83 13.57 4.70 20.01
C TYR A 83 12.30 5.20 19.29
N ARG A 84 12.44 5.78 18.10
CA ARG A 84 11.29 6.26 17.31
C ARG A 84 10.38 5.12 16.86
N MET A 85 10.95 3.98 16.47
CA MET A 85 10.16 2.78 16.11
C MET A 85 9.37 2.25 17.31
N ALA A 86 10.01 2.15 18.48
CA ALA A 86 9.33 1.73 19.71
C ALA A 86 8.20 2.70 20.09
N HIS A 87 8.47 4.01 20.04
CA HIS A 87 7.49 5.05 20.30
C HIS A 87 6.29 4.99 19.35
N LEU A 88 6.52 4.77 18.06
CA LEU A 88 5.47 4.60 17.05
C LEU A 88 4.62 3.35 17.28
N GLU A 89 5.21 2.23 17.68
CA GLU A 89 4.45 1.03 18.00
C GLU A 89 3.62 1.19 19.28
N GLN A 90 4.16 1.89 20.29
CA GLN A 90 3.48 2.13 21.57
C GLN A 90 2.35 3.16 21.46
N ILE A 91 2.53 4.23 20.68
CA ILE A 91 1.52 5.29 20.50
C ILE A 91 0.57 4.98 19.34
N GLY A 92 1.09 4.40 18.25
CA GLY A 92 0.35 4.06 17.04
C GLY A 92 -0.65 2.92 17.20
N ALA A 93 -0.56 2.12 18.28
CA ALA A 93 -1.62 1.17 18.64
C ALA A 93 -2.99 1.86 18.89
N LYS A 94 -3.02 3.16 19.21
CA LYS A 94 -4.26 3.95 19.39
C LYS A 94 -4.71 4.75 18.17
N LYS A 95 -3.85 4.95 17.16
CA LYS A 95 -4.19 5.66 15.92
C LYS A 95 -4.04 4.70 14.76
N THR A 96 -5.15 4.11 14.32
CA THR A 96 -5.24 3.58 12.96
C THR A 96 -4.74 4.67 12.02
N LEU A 97 -3.66 4.39 11.28
CA LEU A 97 -3.25 5.22 10.16
C LEU A 97 -4.48 5.27 9.25
N ARG A 98 -5.16 6.42 9.23
CA ARG A 98 -6.18 6.67 8.23
C ARG A 98 -5.44 6.64 6.91
N THR A 99 -5.52 5.51 6.21
CA THR A 99 -5.12 5.36 4.81
C THR A 99 -6.12 6.12 3.95
N ARG A 100 -6.27 7.42 4.21
CA ARG A 100 -6.72 8.35 3.20
C ARG A 100 -5.45 8.98 2.69
N SER A 101 -4.79 8.26 1.77
CA SER A 101 -3.65 8.75 1.02
C SER A 101 -4.08 10.07 0.37
N GLY A 102 -3.60 11.19 0.92
CA GLY A 102 -3.94 12.54 0.50
C GLY A 102 -3.23 12.99 -0.78
N GLU A 103 -2.75 12.07 -1.62
CA GLU A 103 -1.89 12.41 -2.76
C GLU A 103 -2.39 11.73 -4.04
N THR A 104 -3.53 12.21 -4.51
CA THR A 104 -3.73 12.58 -5.92
C THR A 104 -4.94 13.50 -5.94
N MET A 105 -4.75 14.80 -5.63
CA MET A 105 -5.65 15.80 -6.20
C MET A 105 -5.37 15.86 -7.70
N GLY A 106 -5.82 14.83 -8.40
CA GLY A 106 -6.26 15.01 -9.76
C GLY A 106 -7.34 16.10 -9.76
N THR A 107 -7.43 16.84 -10.86
CA THR A 107 -8.53 17.78 -11.10
C THR A 107 -9.88 17.14 -10.74
N ASP A 108 -10.92 17.94 -10.46
CA ASP A 108 -12.26 17.42 -10.18
C ASP A 108 -12.70 16.38 -11.23
N ALA A 109 -12.29 16.54 -12.49
CA ALA A 109 -12.46 15.55 -13.56
C ALA A 109 -11.92 14.15 -13.20
N LYS A 110 -10.68 14.05 -12.69
CA LYS A 110 -10.10 12.76 -12.26
C LYS A 110 -10.81 12.19 -11.04
N ALA A 111 -11.31 13.03 -10.14
CA ALA A 111 -12.09 12.57 -8.99
C ALA A 111 -13.45 12.00 -9.43
N LEU A 112 -14.13 12.66 -10.37
CA LEU A 112 -15.37 12.17 -10.98
C LEU A 112 -15.14 10.83 -11.68
N GLU A 113 -14.05 10.71 -12.45
CA GLU A 113 -13.69 9.47 -13.13
C GLU A 113 -13.43 8.33 -12.15
N TYR A 114 -12.65 8.62 -11.11
CA TYR A 114 -12.30 7.65 -10.07
C TYR A 114 -13.53 7.12 -9.32
N ILE A 115 -14.47 7.99 -8.95
CA ILE A 115 -15.71 7.60 -8.26
C ILE A 115 -16.51 6.60 -9.12
N LEU A 116 -16.64 6.85 -10.41
CA LEU A 116 -17.37 5.95 -11.32
C LEU A 116 -16.62 4.65 -11.61
N SER A 117 -15.28 4.69 -11.71
CA SER A 117 -14.47 3.47 -11.83
C SER A 117 -14.54 2.56 -10.59
N GLY A 118 -15.13 3.02 -9.48
CA GLY A 118 -15.45 2.18 -8.32
C GLY A 118 -16.56 1.15 -8.57
N PHE A 119 -17.37 1.31 -9.62
CA PHE A 119 -18.41 0.33 -9.97
C PHE A 119 -17.79 -0.90 -10.66
N PRO A 120 -18.16 -2.13 -10.25
CA PRO A 120 -17.65 -3.34 -10.89
C PRO A 120 -17.94 -3.37 -12.39
N GLY A 121 -16.89 -3.47 -13.21
CA GLY A 121 -16.99 -3.48 -14.66
C GLY A 121 -17.01 -2.10 -15.32
N VAL A 122 -16.75 -1.02 -14.58
CA VAL A 122 -16.57 0.34 -15.11
C VAL A 122 -15.09 0.69 -14.99
N ASP A 123 -14.41 0.86 -16.12
CA ASP A 123 -13.04 1.37 -16.17
C ASP A 123 -13.00 2.89 -16.44
N THR A 124 -11.82 3.46 -16.61
CA THR A 124 -11.65 4.91 -16.87
C THR A 124 -12.15 5.34 -18.24
N VAL A 125 -12.27 4.42 -19.21
CA VAL A 125 -12.80 4.70 -20.55
C VAL A 125 -14.31 4.79 -20.49
N ILE A 126 -14.95 3.78 -19.88
CA ILE A 126 -16.41 3.74 -19.66
C ILE A 126 -16.83 4.90 -18.75
N SER A 127 -16.07 5.18 -17.69
CA SER A 127 -16.33 6.31 -16.80
C SER A 127 -16.38 7.65 -17.55
N ARG A 128 -15.43 7.89 -18.45
CA ARG A 128 -15.41 9.12 -19.26
C ARG A 128 -16.59 9.18 -20.22
N ALA A 129 -16.96 8.06 -20.84
CA ALA A 129 -18.14 7.98 -21.70
C ALA A 129 -19.44 8.28 -20.92
N ILE A 130 -19.57 7.76 -19.70
CA ILE A 130 -20.70 8.07 -18.80
C ILE A 130 -20.73 9.56 -18.45
N LEU A 131 -19.59 10.15 -18.06
CA LEU A 131 -19.53 11.58 -17.73
C LEU A 131 -19.78 12.48 -18.94
N ALA A 132 -19.36 12.07 -20.13
CA ALA A 132 -19.65 12.81 -21.36
C ALA A 132 -21.16 12.81 -21.69
N GLU A 133 -21.87 11.70 -21.45
CA GLU A 133 -23.32 11.60 -21.69
C GLU A 133 -24.13 12.36 -20.63
N PHE A 134 -23.80 12.18 -19.35
CA PHE A 134 -24.64 12.65 -18.24
C PHE A 134 -24.16 13.97 -17.61
N GLY A 135 -22.89 14.33 -17.78
CA GLY A 135 -22.28 15.59 -17.30
C GLY A 135 -21.93 15.62 -15.81
N THR A 136 -22.80 15.12 -14.91
CA THR A 136 -22.58 15.16 -13.45
C THR A 136 -22.88 13.81 -12.80
N LEU A 137 -22.22 13.51 -11.68
CA LEU A 137 -22.50 12.29 -10.90
C LEU A 137 -23.95 12.22 -10.43
N ASP A 138 -24.55 13.35 -10.08
CA ASP A 138 -25.96 13.43 -9.67
C ASP A 138 -26.91 12.90 -10.77
N LYS A 139 -26.67 13.32 -12.03
CA LYS A 139 -27.42 12.81 -13.18
C LYS A 139 -27.15 11.33 -13.43
N VAL A 140 -25.89 10.89 -13.31
CA VAL A 140 -25.53 9.47 -13.45
C VAL A 140 -26.24 8.60 -12.39
N PHE A 141 -26.27 9.04 -11.13
CA PHE A 141 -26.83 8.29 -10.02
C PHE A 141 -28.36 8.31 -10.00
N SER A 142 -28.96 9.30 -10.64
CA SER A 142 -30.41 9.41 -10.80
C SER A 142 -30.94 8.70 -12.05
N ALA A 143 -30.08 8.45 -13.06
CA ALA A 143 -30.47 7.81 -14.32
C ALA A 143 -31.05 6.40 -14.13
N GLU A 144 -32.01 6.04 -14.99
CA GLU A 144 -32.57 4.70 -15.06
C GLU A 144 -31.61 3.70 -15.72
N GLU A 145 -31.81 2.40 -15.47
CA GLU A 145 -30.99 1.34 -16.07
C GLU A 145 -30.98 1.38 -17.61
N LYS A 146 -32.10 1.77 -18.22
CA LYS A 146 -32.22 1.90 -19.68
C LYS A 146 -31.45 3.08 -20.24
N GLU A 147 -31.32 4.16 -19.48
CA GLU A 147 -30.57 5.35 -19.88
C GLU A 147 -29.07 5.09 -19.81
N LEU A 148 -28.61 4.45 -18.72
CA LEU A 148 -27.22 4.02 -18.57
C LEU A 148 -26.77 3.10 -19.73
N GLN A 149 -27.66 2.25 -20.22
CA GLN A 149 -27.39 1.34 -21.34
C GLN A 149 -27.18 2.03 -22.70
N ARG A 150 -27.47 3.34 -22.82
CA ARG A 150 -27.18 4.11 -24.04
C ARG A 150 -25.68 4.42 -24.18
N VAL A 151 -24.93 4.35 -23.08
CA VAL A 151 -23.49 4.64 -23.08
C VAL A 151 -22.73 3.44 -23.64
N SER A 152 -21.83 3.71 -24.60
CA SER A 152 -20.96 2.68 -25.16
C SER A 152 -20.14 1.98 -24.06
N GLY A 153 -20.14 0.65 -24.08
CA GLY A 153 -19.48 -0.17 -23.05
C GLY A 153 -20.33 -0.46 -21.82
N VAL A 154 -21.49 0.17 -21.65
CA VAL A 154 -22.41 -0.08 -20.52
C VAL A 154 -23.54 -1.02 -20.96
N GLY A 155 -23.32 -2.32 -20.82
CA GLY A 155 -24.37 -3.32 -21.04
C GLY A 155 -25.33 -3.47 -19.85
N LYS A 156 -26.42 -4.22 -20.03
CA LYS A 156 -27.43 -4.54 -18.99
C LYS A 156 -26.82 -5.01 -17.66
N LYS A 157 -25.77 -5.83 -17.70
CA LYS A 157 -25.09 -6.32 -16.49
C LYS A 157 -24.42 -5.19 -15.69
N ILE A 158 -23.78 -4.24 -16.36
CA ILE A 158 -23.12 -3.10 -15.72
C ILE A 158 -24.18 -2.13 -15.19
N ALA A 159 -25.16 -1.77 -16.03
CA ALA A 159 -26.23 -0.84 -15.65
C ALA A 159 -27.02 -1.34 -14.43
N SER A 160 -27.45 -2.60 -14.42
CA SER A 160 -28.15 -3.20 -13.28
C SER A 160 -27.28 -3.26 -12.03
N ARG A 161 -25.97 -3.52 -12.15
CA ARG A 161 -25.03 -3.52 -11.01
C ARG A 161 -24.90 -2.13 -10.41
N ILE A 162 -24.76 -1.08 -11.24
CA ILE A 162 -24.71 0.32 -10.81
C ILE A 162 -25.98 0.67 -10.04
N ARG A 163 -27.16 0.46 -10.65
CA ARG A 163 -28.45 0.74 -10.01
C ARG A 163 -28.63 0.01 -8.69
N ARG A 164 -28.26 -1.27 -8.63
CA ARG A 164 -28.37 -2.05 -7.41
C ARG A 164 -27.46 -1.51 -6.31
N LEU A 165 -26.21 -1.16 -6.61
CA LEU A 165 -25.28 -0.64 -5.60
C LEU A 165 -25.71 0.72 -5.05
N LEU A 166 -26.36 1.57 -5.86
CA LEU A 166 -26.91 2.85 -5.40
C LEU A 166 -28.09 2.70 -4.44
N THR A 167 -28.83 1.59 -4.48
CA THR A 167 -30.04 1.36 -3.68
C THR A 167 -29.89 0.30 -2.59
N THR A 168 -28.78 -0.45 -2.59
CA THR A 168 -28.53 -1.51 -1.59
C THR A 168 -28.19 -0.88 -0.25
N LYS A 169 -28.95 -1.21 0.80
CA LYS A 169 -28.62 -0.82 2.16
C LYS A 169 -27.39 -1.58 2.65
N HIS A 170 -26.47 -0.86 3.30
CA HIS A 170 -25.29 -1.47 3.91
C HIS A 170 -25.70 -2.36 5.10
N PRO A 171 -25.16 -3.58 5.27
CA PRO A 171 -25.54 -4.48 6.37
C PRO A 171 -25.37 -3.90 7.77
N ASP A 172 -24.37 -3.04 7.98
CA ASP A 172 -24.15 -2.40 9.28
C ASP A 172 -25.15 -1.27 9.57
N HIS A 173 -25.86 -0.75 8.55
CA HIS A 173 -26.91 0.23 8.77
C HIS A 173 -28.17 -0.37 9.39
N SER A 174 -28.44 -1.66 9.19
CA SER A 174 -29.56 -2.36 9.83
C SER A 174 -29.29 -2.74 11.28
N LYS A 175 -28.03 -2.95 11.69
CA LYS A 175 -27.68 -3.35 13.07
C LYS A 175 -27.88 -2.23 14.08
N ASN A 176 -27.52 -1.00 13.72
CA ASN A 176 -27.58 0.14 14.65
C ASN A 176 -29.00 0.62 15.00
N ARG A 177 -30.06 0.08 14.40
CA ARG A 177 -31.45 0.44 14.75
C ARG A 177 -32.12 -0.54 15.71
N GLU A 178 -31.60 -1.76 15.84
CA GLU A 178 -32.12 -2.76 16.78
C GLU A 178 -31.57 -2.56 18.21
N GLU A 179 -30.48 -1.80 18.37
CA GLU A 179 -29.93 -1.42 19.69
C GLU A 179 -30.55 -0.13 20.26
N ASP A 180 -31.27 0.65 19.42
CA ASP A 180 -31.92 1.91 19.79
C ASP A 180 -33.46 1.79 19.95
N SER A 181 -34.02 0.57 19.90
CA SER A 181 -35.47 0.28 20.10
C SER A 181 -35.70 -0.65 21.29
#